data_AF-A0A7C4R3V7-F1
#
_entry.id   AF-A0A7C4R3V7-F1
#
_cell.length_a   1.000
_cell.length_b   1.000
_cell.length_c   1.000
_cell.angle_alpha   90.00
_cell.angle_beta   90.00
_cell.angle_gamma   90.00
#
_symmetry.space_group_name_H-M   'P 1'
#
loop_
_entity.id
_entity.type
_entity.pdbx_description
1 polymer ?
#
loop_
_entity_poly.entity_id
_entity_poly.type
_entity_poly.pdbx_seq_one_letter_code
_entity_poly.pdbx_strand_id
1 'polypeptide(L)'
;MLEKVSKQIYAKIPPIILKKFFRKDQKVYLKFALIFDFYELPLVEDAIQLVESCLTEYKVDASTLNVNDFKFTYFIDCEIEEDYLPPDIDIICEESECLQSLGYTSLMEIMLFPKNDEKRVEDRKQVEKLMITGVQLLDTILNQLKNDEKVKHHLKIRSDNKIIAIESDSLFISDIYKKISNELAKSKTIRTPYINILKGIDGKDKLIITVNDASIVQLLIRVLT
;
A
#
# COMPACT_ATOMS: atom_id res chain seq x y z
N MET A 1 -37.04 -41.56 5.10
CA MET A 1 -37.23 -40.81 6.36
C MET A 1 -36.18 -39.72 6.60
N LEU A 2 -34.91 -39.90 6.20
CA LEU A 2 -33.84 -38.91 6.38
C LEU A 2 -34.01 -37.60 5.59
N GLU A 3 -34.68 -37.62 4.43
CA GLU A 3 -34.92 -36.41 3.62
C GLU A 3 -35.97 -35.44 4.20
N LYS A 4 -36.90 -35.93 5.03
CA LYS A 4 -37.86 -35.05 5.72
C LYS A 4 -37.21 -34.32 6.91
N VAL A 5 -36.21 -34.93 7.54
CA VAL A 5 -35.47 -34.34 8.65
C VAL A 5 -34.51 -33.26 8.15
N SER A 6 -33.83 -33.46 7.01
CA SER A 6 -32.94 -32.44 6.43
C SER A 6 -33.70 -31.16 6.04
N LYS A 7 -34.87 -31.30 5.39
CA LYS A 7 -35.69 -30.13 4.98
C LYS A 7 -36.24 -29.30 6.14
N GLN A 8 -36.50 -29.91 7.31
CA GLN A 8 -36.94 -29.15 8.50
C GLN A 8 -35.81 -28.38 9.18
N ILE A 9 -34.56 -28.84 9.08
CA ILE A 9 -33.39 -28.12 9.62
C ILE A 9 -33.10 -26.86 8.78
N TYR A 10 -33.18 -26.95 7.45
CA TYR A 10 -32.97 -25.80 6.56
C TYR A 10 -34.03 -24.69 6.70
N ALA A 11 -35.24 -25.02 7.15
CA ALA A 11 -36.31 -24.05 7.36
C ALA A 11 -36.18 -23.25 8.67
N LYS A 12 -35.36 -23.71 9.64
CA LYS A 12 -35.17 -23.05 10.94
C LYS A 12 -33.88 -22.25 11.06
N ILE A 13 -33.00 -22.32 10.06
CA ILE A 13 -31.78 -21.53 10.03
C ILE A 13 -32.12 -20.20 9.36
N PRO A 14 -32.00 -19.05 10.05
CA PRO A 14 -32.31 -17.76 9.45
C PRO A 14 -31.51 -17.57 8.15
N PRO A 15 -32.13 -17.01 7.08
CA PRO A 15 -31.53 -16.95 5.73
C PRO A 15 -30.17 -16.23 5.68
N ILE A 16 -29.83 -15.48 6.74
CA ILE A 16 -28.53 -14.83 6.94
C ILE A 16 -27.40 -15.86 7.12
N ILE A 17 -27.65 -17.01 7.75
CA ILE A 17 -26.63 -18.04 8.00
C ILE A 17 -26.37 -18.89 6.74
N LEU A 18 -27.39 -19.10 5.89
CA LEU A 18 -27.21 -19.81 4.61
C LEU A 18 -26.44 -18.98 3.56
N LYS A 19 -26.48 -17.64 3.65
CA LYS A 19 -25.61 -16.76 2.85
C LYS A 19 -24.12 -16.90 3.19
N LYS A 20 -23.73 -17.47 4.34
CA LYS A 20 -22.32 -17.75 4.65
C LYS A 20 -21.69 -18.88 3.81
N PHE A 21 -22.50 -19.69 3.12
CA PHE A 21 -22.02 -20.90 2.45
C PHE A 21 -21.84 -20.80 0.93
N PHE A 22 -22.37 -19.76 0.29
CA PHE A 22 -21.98 -19.43 -1.09
C PHE A 22 -20.90 -18.35 -1.04
N ARG A 23 -19.66 -18.76 -0.75
CA ARG A 23 -18.47 -17.93 -1.00
C ARG A 23 -18.37 -17.73 -2.51
N LYS A 24 -19.09 -16.72 -3.00
CA LYS A 24 -18.80 -16.07 -4.28
C LYS A 24 -17.34 -15.64 -4.22
N ASP A 25 -16.56 -15.84 -5.29
CA ASP A 25 -15.17 -15.39 -5.36
C ASP A 25 -15.10 -13.95 -4.84
N GLN A 26 -14.46 -13.79 -3.69
CA GLN A 26 -14.60 -12.59 -2.89
C GLN A 26 -13.59 -11.57 -3.39
N LYS A 27 -14.09 -10.43 -3.87
CA LYS A 27 -13.28 -9.46 -4.61
C LYS A 27 -12.38 -8.70 -3.63
N VAL A 28 -11.07 -8.92 -3.76
CA VAL A 28 -10.06 -8.21 -2.98
C VAL A 28 -9.27 -7.31 -3.92
N TYR A 29 -9.19 -6.03 -3.58
CA TYR A 29 -8.27 -5.10 -4.25
C TYR A 29 -7.12 -4.80 -3.31
N LEU A 30 -5.90 -5.05 -3.78
CA LEU A 30 -4.68 -4.77 -3.05
C LEU A 30 -4.03 -3.50 -3.59
N LYS A 31 -3.51 -2.67 -2.69
CA LYS A 31 -2.69 -1.50 -3.00
C LYS A 31 -1.49 -1.53 -2.06
N PHE A 32 -0.35 -1.12 -2.59
CA PHE A 32 0.89 -1.02 -1.83
C PHE A 32 1.33 0.43 -1.85
N ALA A 33 1.84 0.94 -0.74
CA ALA A 33 2.38 2.29 -0.69
C ALA A 33 3.66 2.34 0.14
N LEU A 34 4.56 3.23 -0.25
CA LEU A 34 5.73 3.63 0.53
C LEU A 34 5.66 5.13 0.76
N ILE A 35 5.56 5.52 2.02
CA ILE A 35 5.44 6.91 2.44
C ILE A 35 6.75 7.34 3.07
N PHE A 36 7.30 8.45 2.57
CA PHE A 36 8.49 9.09 3.08
C PHE A 36 8.16 10.43 3.69
N ASP A 37 8.91 10.75 4.73
CA ASP A 37 8.92 12.04 5.39
C ASP A 37 10.38 12.47 5.56
N PHE A 38 10.67 13.75 5.33
CA PHE A 38 12.03 14.25 5.13
C PHE A 38 12.48 15.15 6.29
N TYR A 39 13.78 15.09 6.62
CA TYR A 39 14.37 15.99 7.65
C TYR A 39 14.53 17.40 7.12
N GLU A 40 15.02 17.51 5.89
CA GLU A 40 15.16 18.75 5.13
C GLU A 40 14.38 18.54 3.86
N LEU A 41 13.52 19.51 3.51
CA LEU A 41 12.59 19.35 2.40
C LEU A 41 13.40 19.33 1.09
N PRO A 42 13.44 18.21 0.34
CA PRO A 42 14.09 18.21 -0.95
C PRO A 42 13.25 18.97 -1.97
N LEU A 43 13.89 19.41 -3.05
CA LEU A 43 13.18 19.91 -4.22
C LEU A 43 12.29 18.79 -4.79
N VAL A 44 11.05 19.12 -5.11
CA VAL A 44 10.06 18.16 -5.64
C VAL A 44 10.60 17.45 -6.88
N GLU A 45 11.20 18.20 -7.82
CA GLU A 45 11.74 17.66 -9.07
C GLU A 45 12.86 16.65 -8.82
N ASP A 46 13.82 17.00 -7.96
CA ASP A 46 14.92 16.10 -7.59
C ASP A 46 14.39 14.84 -6.91
N ALA A 47 13.44 15.00 -5.98
CA ALA A 47 12.90 13.88 -5.24
C ALA A 47 12.16 12.90 -6.16
N ILE A 48 11.32 13.43 -7.05
CA ILE A 48 10.63 12.61 -8.06
C ILE A 48 11.65 11.94 -8.98
N GLN A 49 12.65 12.67 -9.47
CA GLN A 49 13.66 12.11 -10.38
C GLN A 49 14.43 10.95 -9.74
N LEU A 50 14.80 11.08 -8.47
CA LEU A 50 15.50 10.03 -7.73
C LEU A 50 14.63 8.79 -7.57
N VAL A 51 13.36 8.94 -7.19
CA VAL A 51 12.42 7.81 -7.16
C VAL A 51 12.23 7.19 -8.54
N GLU A 52 12.07 8.01 -9.57
CA GLU A 52 11.88 7.54 -10.94
C GLU A 52 13.10 6.76 -11.46
N SER A 53 14.30 7.14 -11.03
CA SER A 53 15.53 6.39 -11.33
C SER A 53 15.50 4.99 -10.73
N CYS A 54 14.98 4.83 -9.51
CA CYS A 54 14.81 3.53 -8.85
C CYS A 54 13.81 2.63 -9.57
N LEU A 55 12.82 3.22 -10.25
CA LEU A 55 11.78 2.47 -10.95
C LEU A 55 12.16 2.11 -12.40
N THR A 56 13.21 2.72 -12.94
CA THR A 56 13.53 2.69 -14.37
C THR A 56 13.68 1.27 -14.93
N GLU A 57 14.29 0.35 -14.20
CA GLU A 57 14.47 -1.05 -14.64
C GLU A 57 13.15 -1.84 -14.76
N TYR A 58 12.11 -1.41 -14.07
CA TYR A 58 10.79 -2.06 -14.07
C TYR A 58 9.81 -1.42 -15.05
N LYS A 59 10.13 -0.25 -15.62
CA LYS A 59 9.19 0.50 -16.45
C LYS A 59 8.89 -0.21 -17.77
N VAL A 60 7.59 -0.31 -18.06
CA VAL A 60 7.06 -0.69 -19.38
C VAL A 60 6.61 0.54 -20.16
N ASP A 61 6.00 1.50 -19.47
CA ASP A 61 5.57 2.79 -20.00
C ASP A 61 5.64 3.86 -18.89
N ALA A 62 5.13 5.07 -19.18
CA ALA A 62 5.21 6.23 -18.29
C ALA A 62 4.55 6.03 -16.91
N SER A 63 3.63 5.07 -16.75
CA SER A 63 2.89 4.86 -15.49
C SER A 63 2.84 3.40 -15.06
N THR A 64 3.55 2.51 -15.77
CA THR A 64 3.41 1.06 -15.60
C THR A 64 4.75 0.41 -15.32
N LEU A 65 4.80 -0.36 -14.25
CA LEU A 65 5.91 -1.24 -13.89
C LEU A 65 5.54 -2.69 -14.18
N ASN A 66 6.51 -3.52 -14.53
CA ASN A 66 6.36 -4.98 -14.63
C ASN A 66 7.39 -5.68 -13.75
N VAL A 67 6.90 -6.45 -12.77
CA VAL A 67 7.73 -7.16 -11.79
C VAL A 67 7.18 -8.57 -11.61
N ASN A 68 8.00 -9.59 -11.84
CA ASN A 68 7.64 -11.00 -11.65
C ASN A 68 6.29 -11.41 -12.29
N ASP A 69 6.07 -10.95 -13.53
CA ASP A 69 4.85 -11.13 -14.34
C ASP A 69 3.62 -10.34 -13.89
N PHE A 70 3.76 -9.48 -12.87
CA PHE A 70 2.70 -8.56 -12.46
C PHE A 70 2.96 -7.16 -12.98
N LYS A 71 1.94 -6.59 -13.61
CA LYS A 71 1.94 -5.17 -13.95
C LYS A 71 1.42 -4.36 -12.77
N PHE A 72 2.02 -3.21 -12.51
CA PHE A 72 1.54 -2.23 -11.54
C PHE A 72 1.40 -0.88 -12.21
N THR A 73 0.24 -0.23 -12.08
CA THR A 73 0.18 1.22 -12.24
C THR A 73 0.84 1.82 -11.02
N TYR A 74 1.74 2.79 -11.20
CA TYR A 74 2.31 3.52 -10.09
C TYR A 74 2.00 5.02 -10.18
N PHE A 75 1.96 5.67 -9.03
CA PHE A 75 1.83 7.11 -8.89
C PHE A 75 2.77 7.60 -7.79
N ILE A 76 3.35 8.78 -7.99
CA ILE A 76 4.12 9.49 -6.97
C ILE A 76 3.30 10.73 -6.62
N ASP A 77 2.98 10.88 -5.35
CA ASP A 77 2.30 12.06 -4.81
C ASP A 77 3.24 12.79 -3.85
N CYS A 78 3.13 14.11 -3.79
CA CYS A 78 4.00 14.95 -2.97
C CYS A 78 3.17 16.03 -2.26
N GLU A 79 3.36 16.15 -0.95
CA GLU A 79 2.92 17.32 -0.21
C GLU A 79 3.92 18.44 -0.48
N ILE A 80 3.45 19.53 -1.10
CA ILE A 80 4.28 20.68 -1.51
C ILE A 80 4.17 21.78 -0.47
N GLU A 81 5.31 22.20 0.06
CA GLU A 81 5.44 23.32 0.99
C GLU A 81 5.74 24.59 0.22
N GLU A 82 4.74 25.46 0.07
CA GLU A 82 4.84 26.70 -0.72
C GLU A 82 5.62 27.81 0.00
N ASP A 83 5.67 27.77 1.35
CA ASP A 83 6.24 28.83 2.20
C ASP A 83 7.68 28.53 2.68
N TYR A 84 8.33 27.47 2.19
CA TYR A 84 9.66 27.09 2.65
C TYR A 84 10.77 27.91 1.98
N LEU A 85 11.58 28.57 2.81
CA LEU A 85 12.83 29.22 2.41
C LEU A 85 14.01 28.45 3.02
N PRO A 86 14.87 27.82 2.20
CA PRO A 86 16.01 27.08 2.71
C PRO A 86 16.98 27.99 3.50
N PRO A 87 17.58 27.50 4.59
CA PRO A 87 18.38 28.31 5.49
C PRO A 87 19.70 28.85 4.88
N ASP A 88 20.18 28.27 3.78
CA ASP A 88 21.50 28.57 3.19
C ASP A 88 21.43 29.36 1.86
N ILE A 89 20.25 29.85 1.47
CA ILE A 89 20.14 30.74 0.31
C ILE A 89 20.28 32.18 0.82
N ASP A 90 21.50 32.73 0.72
CA ASP A 90 21.68 34.19 0.69
C ASP A 90 20.95 34.71 -0.56
N ILE A 91 19.72 35.19 -0.37
CA ILE A 91 18.92 35.79 -1.44
C ILE A 91 19.58 37.13 -1.81
N ILE A 92 20.60 37.10 -2.68
CA ILE A 92 21.06 38.26 -3.41
C ILE A 92 20.10 38.44 -4.59
N CYS A 93 18.91 38.97 -4.33
CA CYS A 93 17.98 39.38 -5.38
C CYS A 93 18.44 40.75 -5.93
N GLU A 94 19.44 40.73 -6.82
CA GLU A 94 19.55 41.77 -7.83
C GLU A 94 18.68 41.36 -9.02
N GLU A 95 17.57 42.08 -9.16
CA GLU A 95 16.70 42.14 -10.33
C GLU A 95 15.70 40.98 -10.55
N SER A 96 14.50 41.41 -10.90
CA SER A 96 13.22 40.72 -10.91
C SER A 96 13.03 39.80 -12.11
N GLU A 97 13.92 38.81 -12.29
CA GLU A 97 13.76 37.78 -13.32
C GLU A 97 13.61 36.40 -12.67
N CYS A 98 12.36 35.92 -12.63
CA CYS A 98 11.97 34.53 -12.40
C CYS A 98 12.56 33.85 -11.14
N LEU A 99 12.09 34.25 -9.95
CA LEU A 99 11.88 33.25 -8.89
C LEU A 99 10.78 32.30 -9.39
N GLN A 100 11.14 31.28 -10.16
CA GLN A 100 10.31 30.09 -10.27
C GLN A 100 10.11 29.63 -8.82
N SER A 101 8.87 29.54 -8.37
CA SER A 101 8.53 28.99 -7.06
C SER A 101 9.04 27.56 -7.03
N LEU A 102 10.26 27.35 -6.51
CA LEU A 102 10.83 26.04 -6.32
C LEU A 102 9.95 25.32 -5.29
N GLY A 103 9.25 24.28 -5.72
CA GLY A 103 8.42 23.47 -4.82
C GLY A 103 9.32 22.54 -4.00
N TYR A 104 9.15 22.58 -2.69
CA TYR A 104 9.80 21.66 -1.75
C TYR A 104 8.78 20.67 -1.21
N THR A 105 9.20 19.45 -0.89
CA THR A 105 8.27 18.43 -0.38
C THR A 105 8.56 18.00 1.05
N SER A 106 7.52 17.95 1.88
CA SER A 106 7.57 17.43 3.25
C SER A 106 7.27 15.94 3.33
N LEU A 107 6.39 15.47 2.45
CA LEU A 107 5.95 14.09 2.38
C LEU A 107 5.85 13.62 0.94
N MET A 108 6.34 12.40 0.68
CA MET A 108 6.22 11.75 -0.62
C MET A 108 5.60 10.37 -0.47
N GLU A 109 4.60 10.08 -1.31
CA GLU A 109 3.95 8.77 -1.38
C GLU A 109 4.20 8.11 -2.73
N ILE A 110 4.74 6.90 -2.72
CA ILE A 110 4.82 6.04 -3.90
C ILE A 110 3.73 4.99 -3.76
N MET A 111 2.72 5.05 -4.62
CA MET A 111 1.60 4.11 -4.61
C MET A 111 1.69 3.14 -5.79
N LEU A 112 1.47 1.85 -5.52
CA LEU A 112 1.46 0.77 -6.50
C LEU A 112 0.10 0.07 -6.53
N PHE A 113 -0.49 0.01 -7.71
CA PHE A 113 -1.79 -0.58 -7.98
C PHE A 113 -1.62 -1.72 -8.99
N PRO A 114 -1.86 -2.98 -8.61
CA PRO A 114 -1.81 -4.10 -9.55
C PRO A 114 -2.73 -3.85 -10.75
N LYS A 115 -2.15 -3.77 -11.96
CA LYS A 115 -2.87 -3.80 -13.24
C LYS A 115 -3.21 -5.24 -13.53
N ASN A 116 -4.40 -5.66 -13.14
CA ASN A 116 -4.97 -6.85 -13.74
C ASN A 116 -5.78 -6.41 -14.95
N ASP A 117 -5.45 -6.95 -16.13
CA ASP A 117 -6.21 -6.76 -17.38
C ASP A 117 -7.70 -7.11 -17.20
N GLU A 118 -8.01 -7.91 -16.17
CA GLU A 118 -9.32 -7.99 -15.52
C GLU A 118 -9.14 -7.68 -14.04
N LYS A 119 -9.70 -6.59 -13.50
CA LYS A 119 -9.65 -6.10 -12.09
C LYS A 119 -9.89 -7.14 -10.96
N ARG A 120 -9.17 -8.27 -10.92
CA ARG A 120 -9.57 -9.52 -10.28
C ARG A 120 -8.32 -10.29 -9.85
N VAL A 121 -8.13 -10.46 -8.55
CA VAL A 121 -7.28 -11.53 -8.02
C VAL A 121 -8.23 -12.46 -7.27
N GLU A 122 -8.69 -13.50 -7.95
CA GLU A 122 -9.67 -14.46 -7.40
C GLU A 122 -8.98 -15.74 -6.87
N ASP A 123 -7.75 -16.01 -7.31
CA ASP A 123 -6.94 -17.16 -6.88
C ASP A 123 -6.03 -16.82 -5.68
N ARG A 124 -6.12 -17.62 -4.62
CA ARG A 124 -5.27 -17.54 -3.42
C ARG A 124 -3.77 -17.55 -3.73
N LYS A 125 -3.33 -18.37 -4.69
CA LYS A 125 -1.92 -18.42 -5.10
C LYS A 125 -1.47 -17.12 -5.78
N GLN A 126 -2.38 -16.48 -6.52
CA GLN A 126 -2.09 -15.18 -7.12
C GLN A 126 -2.06 -14.08 -6.06
N VAL A 127 -2.95 -14.11 -5.05
CA VAL A 127 -2.93 -13.17 -3.91
C VAL A 127 -1.59 -13.26 -3.16
N GLU A 128 -1.10 -14.46 -2.90
CA GLU A 128 0.20 -14.69 -2.26
C GLU A 128 1.35 -14.14 -3.11
N LYS A 129 1.46 -14.57 -4.37
CA LYS A 129 2.54 -14.12 -5.29
C LYS A 129 2.52 -12.60 -5.47
N LEU A 130 1.33 -12.01 -5.54
CA LEU A 130 1.14 -10.56 -5.67
C LEU A 130 1.58 -9.80 -4.41
N MET A 131 1.20 -10.26 -3.21
CA MET A 131 1.64 -9.64 -1.95
C MET A 131 3.15 -9.68 -1.82
N ILE A 132 3.76 -10.83 -2.08
CA ILE A 132 5.22 -10.98 -2.01
C ILE A 132 5.88 -10.04 -3.02
N THR A 133 5.42 -10.03 -4.27
CA THR A 133 5.98 -9.19 -5.34
C THR A 133 5.84 -7.70 -5.02
N GLY A 134 4.67 -7.26 -4.55
CA GLY A 134 4.42 -5.86 -4.20
C GLY A 134 5.32 -5.39 -3.07
N VAL A 135 5.45 -6.18 -1.99
CA VAL A 135 6.34 -5.83 -0.86
C VAL A 135 7.81 -5.86 -1.27
N GLN A 136 8.23 -6.84 -2.08
CA GLN A 136 9.60 -6.88 -2.61
C GLN A 136 9.93 -5.64 -3.42
N LEU A 137 9.02 -5.16 -4.27
CA LEU A 137 9.22 -3.91 -5.01
C LEU A 137 9.36 -2.72 -4.05
N LEU A 138 8.52 -2.60 -3.00
CA LEU A 138 8.68 -1.55 -1.99
C LEU A 138 10.03 -1.63 -1.28
N ASP A 139 10.49 -2.84 -0.92
CA ASP A 139 11.78 -3.06 -0.27
C ASP A 139 12.95 -2.69 -1.18
N THR A 140 12.86 -2.99 -2.48
CA THR A 140 13.89 -2.61 -3.45
C THR A 140 13.98 -1.09 -3.58
N ILE A 141 12.85 -0.40 -3.76
CA ILE A 141 12.80 1.06 -3.85
C ILE A 141 13.41 1.67 -2.57
N LEU A 142 12.95 1.20 -1.41
CA LEU A 142 13.44 1.68 -0.11
C LEU A 142 14.96 1.47 0.04
N ASN A 143 15.46 0.29 -0.34
CA ASN A 143 16.87 -0.03 -0.25
C ASN A 143 17.73 0.82 -1.19
N GLN A 144 17.26 1.09 -2.41
CA GLN A 144 17.98 1.96 -3.33
C GLN A 144 18.02 3.41 -2.81
N LEU A 145 16.89 3.93 -2.33
CA LEU A 145 16.81 5.30 -1.82
C LEU A 145 17.63 5.52 -0.54
N LYS A 146 17.77 4.49 0.31
CA LYS A 146 18.52 4.59 1.57
C LYS A 146 20.01 4.27 1.46
N ASN A 147 20.41 3.39 0.54
CA ASN A 147 21.78 2.88 0.49
C ASN A 147 22.61 3.49 -0.65
N ASP A 148 21.99 4.18 -1.61
CA ASP A 148 22.74 5.01 -2.54
C ASP A 148 23.17 6.31 -1.83
N GLU A 149 24.48 6.48 -1.63
CA GLU A 149 25.04 7.64 -0.93
C GLU A 149 24.70 8.97 -1.61
N LYS A 150 24.54 9.00 -2.94
CA LYS A 150 24.10 10.20 -3.65
C LYS A 150 22.66 10.54 -3.28
N VAL A 151 21.79 9.54 -3.25
CA VAL A 151 20.35 9.71 -2.94
C VAL A 151 20.13 10.06 -1.48
N LYS A 152 20.80 9.34 -0.58
CA LYS A 152 20.74 9.52 0.87
C LYS A 152 21.13 10.94 1.29
N HIS A 153 22.13 11.53 0.63
CA HIS A 153 22.54 12.90 0.91
C HIS A 153 21.50 13.93 0.44
N HIS A 154 20.79 13.68 -0.66
CA HIS A 154 19.80 14.60 -1.22
C HIS A 154 18.45 14.50 -0.53
N LEU A 155 17.91 13.29 -0.34
CA LEU A 155 16.55 13.13 0.19
C LEU A 155 16.46 13.27 1.71
N LYS A 156 17.55 13.00 2.45
CA LYS A 156 17.59 13.12 3.93
C LYS A 156 16.33 12.54 4.61
N ILE A 157 15.94 11.33 4.21
CA ILE A 157 14.72 10.64 4.67
C ILE A 157 14.75 10.50 6.20
N ARG A 158 13.74 11.06 6.86
CA ARG A 158 13.52 10.98 8.31
C ARG A 158 12.81 9.71 8.71
N SER A 159 11.75 9.38 7.99
CA SER A 159 10.99 8.17 8.24
C SER A 159 10.41 7.61 6.95
N ASP A 160 10.15 6.30 6.98
CA ASP A 160 9.60 5.53 5.90
C ASP A 160 8.57 4.54 6.44
N ASN A 161 7.43 4.44 5.78
CA ASN A 161 6.37 3.52 6.14
C ASN A 161 5.89 2.76 4.92
N LYS A 162 5.98 1.43 4.98
CA LYS A 162 5.33 0.55 4.01
C LYS A 162 3.89 0.29 4.44
N ILE A 163 2.96 0.41 3.51
CA ILE A 163 1.54 0.21 3.75
C ILE A 163 1.00 -0.79 2.74
N ILE A 164 0.13 -1.70 3.22
CA ILE A 164 -0.77 -2.48 2.38
C ILE A 164 -2.19 -2.04 2.70
N ALA A 165 -2.92 -1.65 1.65
CA ALA A 165 -4.35 -1.41 1.74
C ALA A 165 -5.12 -2.51 1.02
N ILE A 166 -6.09 -3.09 1.73
CA ILE A 166 -6.98 -4.14 1.26
C ILE A 166 -8.38 -3.55 1.18
N GLU A 167 -8.95 -3.48 0.00
CA GLU A 167 -10.30 -2.95 -0.22
C GLU A 167 -11.23 -4.09 -0.64
N SER A 168 -12.36 -4.22 0.06
CA SER A 168 -13.36 -5.26 -0.18
C SER A 168 -14.69 -4.93 0.51
N ASP A 169 -15.67 -5.82 0.48
CA ASP A 169 -16.94 -5.62 1.19
C ASP A 169 -16.75 -5.55 2.72
N SER A 170 -17.61 -4.79 3.40
CA SER A 170 -17.49 -4.53 4.85
C SER A 170 -17.47 -5.79 5.72
N LEU A 171 -18.20 -6.85 5.33
CA LEU A 171 -18.23 -8.09 6.09
C LEU A 171 -16.88 -8.80 5.99
N PHE A 172 -16.32 -8.87 4.79
CA PHE A 172 -14.99 -9.43 4.56
C PHE A 172 -13.90 -8.67 5.32
N ILE A 173 -13.91 -7.34 5.24
CA ILE A 173 -12.93 -6.50 5.95
C ILE A 173 -13.05 -6.68 7.47
N SER A 174 -14.27 -6.72 8.01
CA SER A 174 -14.48 -6.98 9.43
C SER A 174 -13.96 -8.36 9.87
N ASP A 175 -14.19 -9.39 9.04
CA ASP A 175 -13.75 -10.76 9.33
C ASP A 175 -12.22 -10.88 9.26
N ILE A 176 -11.56 -10.25 8.29
CA ILE A 176 -10.10 -10.20 8.19
C ILE A 176 -9.51 -9.47 9.39
N TYR A 177 -10.04 -8.29 9.71
CA TYR A 177 -9.56 -7.50 10.85
C TYR A 177 -9.58 -8.33 12.14
N LYS A 178 -10.70 -9.01 12.43
CA LYS A 178 -10.80 -9.89 13.60
C LYS A 178 -9.77 -11.02 13.59
N LYS A 179 -9.54 -11.65 12.43
CA LYS A 179 -8.53 -12.73 12.31
C LYS A 179 -7.12 -12.20 12.58
N ILE A 180 -6.76 -11.06 11.99
CA ILE A 180 -5.46 -10.41 12.21
C ILE A 180 -5.30 -10.03 13.68
N SER A 181 -6.28 -9.35 14.28
CA SER A 181 -6.23 -8.97 15.71
C SER A 181 -6.07 -10.19 16.63
N ASN A 182 -6.77 -11.28 16.34
CA ASN A 182 -6.67 -12.52 17.13
C ASN A 182 -5.30 -13.18 17.01
N GLU A 183 -4.70 -13.19 15.81
CA GLU A 183 -3.35 -13.72 15.61
C GLU A 183 -2.30 -12.83 16.26
N LEU A 184 -2.41 -11.50 16.12
CA LEU A 184 -1.51 -10.54 16.76
C LEU A 184 -1.57 -10.63 18.28
N ALA A 185 -2.75 -10.84 18.87
CA ALA A 185 -2.90 -11.03 20.31
C ALA A 185 -2.23 -12.32 20.84
N LYS A 186 -2.10 -13.34 19.98
CA LYS A 186 -1.44 -14.62 20.33
C LYS A 186 0.06 -14.58 20.07
N SER A 187 0.50 -13.82 19.07
CA SER A 187 1.91 -13.68 18.74
C SER A 187 2.58 -12.69 19.69
N LYS A 188 3.75 -13.04 20.22
CA LYS A 188 4.68 -12.06 20.83
C LYS A 188 5.38 -11.27 19.71
N THR A 189 4.63 -10.51 18.92
CA THR A 189 5.19 -9.63 17.89
C THR A 189 5.97 -8.49 18.56
N ILE A 190 7.19 -8.24 18.09
CA ILE A 190 8.09 -7.22 18.66
C ILE A 190 7.54 -5.80 18.40
N ARG A 191 6.82 -5.61 17.29
CA ARG A 191 6.13 -4.35 16.95
C ARG A 191 4.75 -4.62 16.38
N THR A 192 3.72 -4.20 17.09
CA THR A 192 2.34 -4.27 16.61
C THR A 192 2.19 -3.34 15.39
N PRO A 193 1.71 -3.84 14.24
CA PRO A 193 1.43 -2.99 13.09
C PRO A 193 0.29 -2.02 13.41
N TYR A 194 0.34 -0.83 12.84
CA TYR A 194 -0.82 0.04 12.82
C TYR A 194 -1.85 -0.55 11.85
N ILE A 195 -3.09 -0.68 12.31
CA ILE A 195 -4.19 -1.23 11.53
C ILE A 195 -5.38 -0.31 11.69
N ASN A 196 -5.96 0.10 10.56
CA ASN A 196 -7.16 0.93 10.55
C ASN A 196 -8.17 0.45 9.50
N ILE A 197 -9.46 0.62 9.80
CA ILE A 197 -10.54 0.40 8.85
C ILE A 197 -11.11 1.75 8.45
N LEU A 198 -10.95 2.12 7.18
CA LEU A 198 -11.65 3.24 6.59
C LEU A 198 -12.96 2.74 5.98
N LYS A 199 -14.08 3.30 6.44
CA LYS A 199 -15.40 2.96 5.91
C LYS A 199 -15.62 3.65 4.58
N GLY A 200 -15.98 2.88 3.55
CA GLY A 200 -16.34 3.43 2.25
C GLY A 200 -17.81 3.78 2.16
N ILE A 201 -18.13 4.75 1.29
CA ILE A 201 -19.50 5.18 1.01
C ILE A 201 -20.16 4.25 -0.04
N ASP A 202 -19.36 3.51 -0.82
CA ASP A 202 -19.78 2.57 -1.88
C ASP A 202 -20.00 1.14 -1.38
N GLY A 203 -20.03 0.92 -0.06
CA GLY A 203 -20.13 -0.41 0.54
C GLY A 203 -18.84 -1.24 0.46
N LYS A 204 -17.70 -0.60 0.13
CA LYS A 204 -16.37 -1.21 0.23
C LYS A 204 -15.56 -0.52 1.32
N ASP A 205 -15.18 -1.29 2.33
CA ASP A 205 -14.28 -0.81 3.35
C ASP A 205 -12.83 -1.04 2.92
N LYS A 206 -11.92 -0.23 3.46
CA LYS A 206 -10.48 -0.37 3.26
C LYS A 206 -9.83 -0.71 4.59
N LEU A 207 -9.10 -1.80 4.62
CA LEU A 207 -8.20 -2.15 5.72
C LEU A 207 -6.80 -1.68 5.37
N ILE A 208 -6.27 -0.73 6.14
CA ILE A 208 -4.93 -0.18 6.00
C ILE A 208 -4.05 -0.79 7.07
N ILE A 209 -2.93 -1.39 6.68
CA ILE A 209 -1.99 -2.06 7.58
C ILE A 209 -0.57 -1.55 7.29
N THR A 210 0.17 -1.15 8.32
CA THR A 210 1.62 -0.89 8.19
C THR A 210 2.41 -2.19 8.18
N VAL A 211 3.38 -2.30 7.28
CA VAL A 211 4.21 -3.49 7.11
C VAL A 211 5.58 -3.23 7.74
N ASN A 212 5.67 -3.53 9.03
CA ASN A 212 6.88 -3.32 9.81
C ASN A 212 7.99 -4.33 9.47
N ASP A 213 7.61 -5.57 9.15
CA ASP A 213 8.53 -6.66 8.81
C ASP A 213 7.81 -7.76 8.00
N ALA A 214 8.57 -8.77 7.58
CA ALA A 214 8.07 -9.89 6.78
C ALA A 214 7.01 -10.75 7.50
N SER A 215 6.96 -10.76 8.84
CA SER A 215 5.97 -11.53 9.59
C SER A 215 4.56 -10.97 9.40
N ILE A 216 4.43 -9.65 9.20
CA ILE A 216 3.14 -9.02 8.87
C ILE A 216 2.65 -9.48 7.51
N VAL A 217 3.54 -9.55 6.51
CA VAL A 217 3.18 -10.05 5.17
C VAL A 217 2.73 -11.51 5.24
N GLN A 218 3.47 -12.36 5.97
CA GLN A 218 3.09 -13.77 6.18
C GLN A 218 1.75 -13.92 6.89
N LEU A 219 1.49 -13.06 7.89
CA LEU A 219 0.20 -13.02 8.58
C LEU A 219 -0.93 -12.66 7.60
N LEU A 220 -0.74 -11.64 6.76
CA LEU A 220 -1.74 -11.21 5.78
C LEU A 220 -2.02 -12.30 4.75
N ILE A 221 -0.98 -12.94 4.20
CA ILE A 221 -1.11 -14.10 3.30
C ILE A 221 -1.97 -15.17 3.96
N ARG A 222 -1.60 -15.64 5.15
CA ARG A 222 -2.32 -16.70 5.89
C ARG A 222 -3.78 -16.35 6.22
N VAL A 223 -4.11 -15.08 6.42
CA VAL A 223 -5.49 -14.66 6.71
C VAL A 223 -6.33 -14.57 5.43
N LEU A 224 -5.70 -14.21 4.31
CA LEU A 224 -6.34 -14.01 3.01
C LEU A 224 -6.47 -15.32 2.19
N THR A 225 -5.56 -16.27 2.38
CA THR A 225 -5.53 -17.58 1.70
C THR A 225 -6.00 -18.70 2.62
#